data_AF-A0A1N6I852-F1
#
_entry.id   AF-A0A1N6I852-F1
#
_cell.length_a   1.000
_cell.length_b   1.000
_cell.length_c   1.000
_cell.angle_alpha   90.00
_cell.angle_beta   90.00
_cell.angle_gamma   90.00
#
_symmetry.space_group_name_H-M   'P 1'
#
loop_
_entity.id
_entity.type
_entity.pdbx_description
1 polymer ?
#
loop_
_entity_poly.entity_id
_entity_poly.type
_entity_poly.pdbx_seq_one_letter_code
_entity_poly.pdbx_strand_id
1 'polypeptide(L)'
;MNIVVGELSIVCRRLFLRNWRCTDTASCAEWLLVNVEIYVRYEDSDSCGDDFAKVVDYNVMRDSLLEAGNPSASTFIDRALCALLRAPIVLASIEVVNSRSGTAVSESRPGDARTLQ
;
A
#
# COMPACT_ATOMS: atom_id res chain seq x y z
N MET A 1 16.52 -7.38 5.57
CA MET A 1 15.70 -8.27 6.43
C MET A 1 14.67 -8.92 5.54
N ASN A 2 14.70 -10.25 5.38
CA ASN A 2 13.63 -10.98 4.69
C ASN A 2 12.46 -11.09 5.67
N ILE A 3 11.49 -10.18 5.56
CA ILE A 3 10.28 -10.26 6.37
C ILE A 3 9.44 -11.42 5.80
N VAL A 4 9.28 -12.48 6.58
CA VAL A 4 8.48 -13.64 6.18
C VAL A 4 7.01 -13.30 6.43
N VAL A 5 6.22 -13.20 5.36
CA VAL A 5 4.79 -12.82 5.40
C VAL A 5 3.96 -13.70 6.36
N GLY A 6 4.40 -14.94 6.60
CA GLY A 6 3.79 -15.85 7.58
C GLY A 6 3.84 -15.33 9.02
N GLU A 7 4.95 -14.74 9.45
CA GLU A 7 5.13 -14.22 10.82
C GLU A 7 4.35 -12.90 11.02
N LEU A 8 4.22 -12.10 9.97
CA LEU A 8 3.46 -10.85 10.01
C LEU A 8 1.98 -11.09 10.33
N SER A 9 1.39 -12.22 9.91
CA SER A 9 -0.03 -12.48 10.14
C SER A 9 -0.41 -12.66 11.61
N ILE A 10 0.57 -12.95 12.48
CA ILE A 10 0.38 -13.17 13.91
C ILE A 10 0.30 -11.84 14.68
N VAL A 11 1.13 -10.87 14.28
CA VAL A 11 1.29 -9.59 14.99
C VAL A 11 0.71 -8.39 14.25
N CYS A 12 0.39 -8.56 12.96
CA CYS A 12 -0.16 -7.51 12.11
C CYS A 12 -1.53 -7.88 11.55
N ARG A 13 -2.37 -6.87 11.40
CA ARG A 13 -3.53 -6.90 10.52
C ARG A 13 -3.11 -6.56 9.10
N ARG A 14 -3.68 -7.26 8.12
CA ARG A 14 -3.52 -6.95 6.71
C ARG A 14 -4.69 -6.09 6.23
N LEU A 15 -4.39 -4.93 5.67
CA LEU A 15 -5.35 -4.08 4.96
C LEU A 15 -5.03 -4.13 3.47
N PHE A 16 -6.07 -4.09 2.63
CA PHE A 16 -5.89 -4.16 1.19
C PHE A 16 -6.86 -3.23 0.47
N LEU A 17 -6.37 -2.65 -0.62
CA LEU A 17 -7.14 -1.92 -1.61
C LEU A 17 -6.99 -2.65 -2.94
N ARG A 18 -8.10 -3.11 -3.54
CA ARG A 18 -8.08 -3.89 -4.77
C ARG A 18 -8.67 -3.11 -5.94
N ASN A 19 -8.04 -3.25 -7.10
CA ASN A 19 -8.48 -2.73 -8.39
C ASN A 19 -8.78 -1.22 -8.37
N TRP A 20 -7.97 -0.43 -7.65
CA TRP A 20 -8.07 1.02 -7.73
C TRP A 20 -7.67 1.48 -9.13
N ARG A 21 -8.46 2.37 -9.74
CA ARG A 21 -8.27 2.76 -11.14
C ARG A 21 -7.55 4.08 -11.23
N CYS A 22 -6.42 4.09 -11.94
CA CYS A 22 -5.70 5.29 -12.32
C CYS A 22 -5.70 5.44 -13.84
N THR A 23 -5.98 6.62 -14.37
CA THR A 23 -5.88 6.91 -15.82
C THR A 23 -4.44 7.21 -16.17
N ASP A 24 -3.74 6.45 -17.01
CA ASP A 24 -2.37 6.84 -17.38
C ASP A 24 -2.38 8.19 -18.12
N THR A 25 -1.57 9.17 -17.67
CA THR A 25 -1.47 10.47 -18.36
C THR A 25 -0.79 10.37 -19.72
N ALA A 26 -0.04 9.31 -19.99
CA ALA A 26 0.64 9.09 -21.27
C ALA A 26 -0.30 8.58 -22.38
N SER A 27 -1.41 7.96 -22.01
CA SER A 27 -2.35 7.38 -22.97
C SER A 27 -3.77 7.53 -22.47
N CYS A 28 -4.50 8.46 -23.11
CA CYS A 28 -5.89 8.83 -22.83
C CYS A 28 -6.94 7.68 -22.96
N ALA A 29 -6.50 6.43 -23.05
CA ALA A 29 -7.31 5.22 -23.25
C ALA A 29 -6.81 3.99 -22.45
N GLU A 30 -5.86 4.15 -21.51
CA GLU A 30 -5.36 3.04 -20.69
C GLU A 30 -5.66 3.27 -19.20
N TRP A 31 -6.15 2.21 -18.55
CA TRP A 31 -6.42 2.21 -17.12
C TRP A 31 -5.38 1.31 -16.45
N LEU A 32 -4.68 1.87 -15.47
CA LEU A 32 -3.87 1.09 -14.56
C LEU A 32 -4.75 0.63 -13.41
N LEU A 33 -4.74 -0.68 -13.15
CA LEU A 33 -5.36 -1.27 -11.98
C LEU A 33 -4.30 -1.39 -10.90
N VAL A 34 -4.52 -0.73 -9.77
CA VAL A 34 -3.60 -0.73 -8.65
C VAL A 34 -4.18 -1.54 -7.51
N ASN A 35 -3.40 -2.51 -7.05
CA ASN A 35 -3.64 -3.26 -5.84
C ASN A 35 -2.61 -2.83 -4.79
N VAL A 36 -3.05 -2.56 -3.58
CA VAL A 36 -2.19 -2.20 -2.46
C VAL A 36 -2.49 -3.15 -1.31
N GLU A 37 -1.45 -3.70 -0.70
CA GLU A 37 -1.54 -4.46 0.54
C GLU A 37 -0.59 -3.86 1.56
N ILE A 38 -1.10 -3.57 2.76
CA ILE A 38 -0.29 -3.05 3.87
C ILE A 38 -0.50 -3.93 5.11
N TYR A 39 0.56 -4.03 5.91
CA TYR A 39 0.58 -4.73 7.18
C TYR A 39 0.83 -3.74 8.29
N VAL A 40 -0.10 -3.67 9.24
CA VAL A 40 -0.07 -2.75 10.38
C VAL A 40 -0.13 -3.59 11.65
N ARG A 41 0.66 -3.29 12.67
CA ARG A 41 0.60 -4.04 13.93
C ARG A 41 -0.77 -3.87 14.60
N TYR A 42 -1.25 -4.91 15.28
CA TYR A 42 -2.50 -4.80 16.04
C TYR A 42 -2.42 -3.73 17.13
N GLU A 43 -1.26 -3.56 17.76
CA GLU A 43 -1.03 -2.54 18.81
C GLU A 43 -1.10 -1.10 18.28
N ASP A 44 -0.71 -0.86 17.03
CA ASP A 44 -0.76 0.45 16.38
C ASP A 44 -2.16 0.73 15.76
N SER A 45 -3.07 -0.25 15.84
CA SER A 45 -4.40 -0.20 15.23
C SER A 45 -5.43 -0.92 16.10
N ASP A 46 -5.53 -0.52 17.36
CA ASP A 46 -6.49 -1.10 18.30
C ASP A 46 -7.93 -0.67 17.95
N SER A 47 -8.77 -1.65 17.60
CA SER A 47 -10.21 -1.43 17.34
C SER A 47 -11.06 -1.47 18.60
N CYS A 48 -10.48 -1.71 19.79
CA CYS A 48 -11.23 -1.68 21.04
C CYS A 48 -11.75 -0.26 21.32
N GLY A 49 -13.08 -0.13 21.28
CA GLY A 49 -13.79 1.11 21.62
C GLY A 49 -14.30 1.94 20.45
N ASP A 50 -14.21 1.44 19.20
CA ASP A 50 -14.73 2.12 17.99
C ASP A 50 -14.15 3.54 17.78
N ASP A 51 -12.91 3.74 18.22
CA ASP A 51 -12.21 5.02 18.10
C ASP A 51 -11.36 5.04 16.82
N PHE A 52 -11.87 5.72 15.80
CA PHE A 52 -11.20 5.86 14.51
C PHE A 52 -9.81 6.51 14.60
N ALA A 53 -9.55 7.31 15.64
CA ALA A 53 -8.24 7.94 15.85
C ALA A 53 -7.14 6.93 16.23
N LYS A 54 -7.52 5.72 16.66
CA LYS A 54 -6.60 4.65 17.09
C LYS A 54 -6.35 3.58 16.04
N VAL A 55 -6.95 3.73 14.86
CA VAL A 55 -6.86 2.76 13.76
C VAL A 55 -6.14 3.42 12.58
N VAL A 56 -5.23 2.69 11.94
CA VAL A 56 -4.67 3.16 10.66
C VAL A 56 -5.79 3.20 9.62
N ASP A 57 -6.15 4.42 9.21
CA ASP A 57 -7.20 4.64 8.22
C ASP A 57 -6.82 3.99 6.90
N TYR A 58 -7.70 3.14 6.37
CA TYR A 58 -7.53 2.53 5.06
C TYR A 58 -7.50 3.58 3.93
N ASN A 59 -7.99 4.81 4.18
CA ASN A 59 -7.83 5.94 3.27
C ASN A 59 -6.36 6.31 3.04
N VAL A 60 -5.44 5.95 3.95
CA VAL A 60 -3.99 6.16 3.74
C VAL A 60 -3.54 5.55 2.41
N MET A 61 -4.12 4.41 2.01
CA MET A 61 -3.83 3.78 0.72
C MET A 61 -4.29 4.66 -0.44
N ARG A 62 -5.53 5.17 -0.38
CA ARG A 62 -6.06 6.03 -1.45
C ARG A 62 -5.29 7.36 -1.52
N ASP A 63 -5.05 8.00 -0.38
CA ASP A 63 -4.41 9.30 -0.31
C ASP A 63 -2.96 9.23 -0.79
N SER A 64 -2.24 8.15 -0.45
CA SER A 64 -0.89 7.89 -0.96
C SER A 64 -0.87 7.70 -2.47
N LEU A 65 -1.86 7.02 -3.05
CA LEU A 65 -1.98 6.85 -4.50
C LEU A 65 -2.32 8.18 -5.19
N LEU A 66 -3.16 9.00 -4.59
CA LEU A 66 -3.49 10.34 -5.11
C LEU A 66 -2.27 11.27 -5.05
N GLU A 67 -1.48 11.21 -3.97
CA GLU A 67 -0.24 11.99 -3.82
C GLU A 67 0.84 11.55 -4.82
N ALA A 68 0.96 10.24 -5.08
CA ALA A 68 1.88 9.71 -6.09
C ALA A 68 1.60 10.29 -7.49
N GLY A 69 0.34 10.67 -7.73
CA GLY A 69 -0.11 11.30 -8.96
C GLY A 69 -0.15 10.29 -10.10
N ASN A 70 0.33 10.70 -11.27
CA ASN A 70 0.18 9.92 -12.48
C ASN A 70 1.44 9.83 -13.38
N PRO A 71 2.63 9.53 -12.82
CA PRO A 71 3.85 9.29 -13.58
C PRO A 71 3.87 7.87 -14.18
N SER A 72 4.97 7.49 -14.83
CA SER A 72 5.19 6.10 -15.28
C SER A 72 5.03 5.09 -14.14
N ALA A 73 4.61 3.86 -14.45
CA ALA A 73 4.27 2.83 -13.46
C ALA A 73 5.35 2.62 -12.38
N SER A 74 6.63 2.60 -12.74
CA SER A 74 7.73 2.44 -11.78
C SER A 74 7.87 3.65 -10.84
N THR A 75 7.77 4.86 -11.38
CA THR A 75 7.81 6.10 -10.58
C THR A 75 6.58 6.24 -9.69
N PHE A 76 5.44 5.77 -10.16
CA PHE A 76 4.19 5.77 -9.41
C PHE A 76 4.30 4.85 -8.18
N ILE A 77 4.76 3.62 -8.39
CA ILE A 77 5.00 2.65 -7.32
C ILE A 77 5.96 3.22 -6.27
N ASP A 78 7.09 3.77 -6.70
CA ASP A 78 8.09 4.34 -5.78
C ASP A 78 7.51 5.48 -4.92
N ARG A 79 6.80 6.43 -5.54
CA ARG A 79 6.17 7.55 -4.82
C ARG A 79 5.06 7.11 -3.88
N ALA A 80 4.21 6.20 -4.34
CA ALA A 80 3.11 5.68 -3.54
C ALA A 80 3.63 4.89 -2.33
N LEU A 81 4.68 4.09 -2.49
CA LEU A 81 5.35 3.42 -1.37
C LEU A 81 5.97 4.44 -0.41
N CYS A 82 6.67 5.47 -0.91
CA CYS A 82 7.23 6.52 -0.04
C CYS A 82 6.14 7.27 0.76
N ALA A 83 4.97 7.51 0.17
CA ALA A 83 3.84 8.13 0.86
C ALA A 83 3.21 7.19 1.90
N LEU A 84 2.97 5.92 1.53
CA LEU A 84 2.43 4.89 2.43
C LEU A 84 3.30 4.72 3.68
N LEU A 85 4.61 4.66 3.50
CA LEU A 85 5.57 4.42 4.59
C LEU A 85 5.71 5.61 5.56
N ARG A 86 5.01 6.72 5.35
CA ARG A 86 4.86 7.78 6.36
C ARG A 86 3.91 7.39 7.49
N ALA A 87 3.00 6.46 7.22
CA ALA A 87 2.13 5.85 8.24
C ALA A 87 2.87 4.72 8.98
N PRO A 88 2.42 4.35 10.19
CA PRO A 88 3.02 3.26 10.97
C PRO A 88 2.68 1.89 10.35
N ILE A 89 3.33 1.58 9.22
CA ILE A 89 3.15 0.38 8.43
C ILE A 89 4.43 -0.46 8.55
N VAL A 90 4.28 -1.77 8.77
CA VAL A 90 5.39 -2.72 8.84
C VAL A 90 5.86 -3.14 7.46
N LEU A 91 4.92 -3.38 6.55
CA LEU A 91 5.18 -3.78 5.17
C LEU A 91 4.11 -3.17 4.26
N ALA A 92 4.54 -2.51 3.18
CA ALA A 92 3.68 -2.07 2.12
C ALA A 92 4.03 -2.81 0.83
N SER A 93 3.02 -3.20 0.06
CA SER A 93 3.13 -3.82 -1.25
C SER A 93 2.19 -3.12 -2.22
N ILE A 94 2.69 -2.78 -3.40
CA ILE A 94 1.89 -2.22 -4.49
C ILE A 94 2.10 -3.08 -5.71
N GLU A 95 1.00 -3.45 -6.36
CA GLU A 95 0.97 -4.06 -7.69
C GLU A 95 0.20 -3.14 -8.63
N VAL A 96 0.81 -2.84 -9.77
CA VAL A 96 0.19 -2.08 -10.86
C VAL A 96 0.05 -2.98 -12.06
N VAL A 97 -1.18 -3.20 -12.50
CA VAL A 97 -1.54 -4.02 -13.65
C VAL A 97 -2.03 -3.11 -14.78
N ASN A 98 -1.38 -3.19 -15.94
CA ASN A 98 -1.89 -2.53 -17.15
C ASN A 98 -3.09 -3.34 -17.66
N SER A 99 -4.28 -2.72 -17.70
CA SER A 99 -5.52 -3.42 -18.06
C SER A 99 -5.56 -3.93 -19.50
N ARG A 100 -4.72 -3.41 -20.40
CA ARG A 100 -4.67 -3.75 -21.83
C ARG A 100 -3.67 -4.86 -22.12
N SER A 101 -2.44 -4.74 -21.60
CA SER A 101 -1.39 -5.73 -21.84
C SER A 101 -1.40 -6.88 -20.82
N GLY A 102 -2.11 -6.73 -19.69
CA GLY A 102 -2.08 -7.67 -18.58
C GLY A 102 -0.73 -7.72 -17.86
N THR A 103 0.20 -6.82 -18.19
CA THR A 103 1.51 -6.76 -17.54
C THR A 103 1.35 -6.21 -16.14
N ALA A 104 1.92 -6.90 -15.16
CA ALA A 104 1.91 -6.49 -13.76
C ALA A 104 3.34 -6.15 -13.31
N VAL A 105 3.49 -5.03 -12.59
CA VAL A 105 4.71 -4.68 -11.87
C VAL A 105 4.35 -4.57 -10.41
N SER A 106 5.08 -5.26 -9.55
CA SER A 106 4.87 -5.21 -8.11
C SER A 106 6.15 -4.90 -7.36
N GLU A 107 6.00 -4.19 -6.25
CA GLU A 107 7.10 -3.87 -5.36
C GLU A 107 6.60 -3.85 -3.91
N SER A 108 7.43 -4.41 -3.02
CA SER A 108 7.18 -4.43 -1.59
C SER A 108 8.31 -3.73 -0.86
N ARG A 109 7.98 -2.88 0.11
CA ARG A 109 8.97 -2.22 0.97
C ARG A 109 8.61 -2.36 2.45
N PRO A 110 9.59 -2.73 3.30
CA PRO A 110 9.40 -2.66 4.74
C PRO A 110 9.30 -1.20 5.17
N GLY A 111 8.43 -0.92 6.13
CA GLY A 111 8.44 0.38 6.82
C GLY A 111 9.36 0.39 8.03
N ASP A 112 9.48 1.56 8.66
CA ASP A 112 10.15 1.70 9.95
C ASP A 112 9.29 1.06 11.04
N ALA A 113 9.35 -0.28 11.10
CA ALA A 113 8.94 -1.00 12.28
C ALA A 113 9.90 -0.59 13.41
N ARG A 114 9.42 0.26 14.35
CA ARG A 114 10.04 0.33 15.67
C ARG A 114 10.21 -1.12 16.13
N THR A 115 11.48 -1.49 16.28
CA THR A 115 12.04 -2.83 16.41
C THR A 115 11.05 -3.87 16.93
N LEU A 116 10.87 -4.94 16.15
CA LEU A 116 10.35 -6.23 16.64
C LEU A 116 11.24 -6.69 17.81
N GLN A 117 10.94 -6.23 19.03
CA GLN A 117 11.57 -6.67 20.28
C GLN A 117 10.56 -7.44 21.10
#